data_AF-A0A957FEP4-F1
#
_entry.id   AF-A0A957FEP4-F1
#
_cell.length_a   1.000
_cell.length_b   1.000
_cell.length_c   1.000
_cell.angle_alpha   90.00
_cell.angle_beta   90.00
_cell.angle_gamma   90.00
#
_symmetry.space_group_name_H-M   'P 1'
#
loop_
_entity.id
_entity.type
_entity.pdbx_description
1 polymer ?
#
loop_
_entity_poly.entity_id
_entity_poly.type
_entity_poly.pdbx_seq_one_letter_code
_entity_poly.pdbx_strand_id
1 'polypeptide(L)'
;MMNANFGKEGQSAHPPDDAVTCAQVEANLFAYLQNGLPAARQTALRTHIDQCDLCAQVVAEAQLLDRELHTAAARQRRPLPPEASLRIQAQVYRRMRRALFFHRTRDMAQMAGAFALTAVSLLILFLFGSRWVQFVAAPPISEQVIAAATSETAVVTLVEPVEIAPTSLPQRRPTPLPERRPTPAVEA
;
A
#
# COMPACT_ATOMS: atom_id res chain seq x y z
N MET A 1 31.03 -18.30 36.56
CA MET A 1 31.21 -16.85 36.33
C MET A 1 31.35 -16.64 34.84
N MET A 2 30.32 -16.06 34.19
CA MET A 2 30.36 -15.35 32.90
C MET A 2 28.90 -15.15 32.47
N ASN A 3 28.23 -14.17 33.09
CA ASN A 3 26.93 -13.67 32.63
C ASN A 3 27.19 -12.63 31.55
N ALA A 4 26.92 -12.99 30.30
CA ALA A 4 26.89 -12.04 29.19
C ALA A 4 25.52 -11.33 29.22
N ASN A 5 25.58 -10.07 29.65
CA ASN A 5 24.48 -9.13 29.74
C ASN A 5 24.22 -8.59 28.32
N PHE A 6 23.22 -9.13 27.61
CA PHE A 6 22.80 -8.58 26.31
C PHE A 6 21.91 -7.36 26.54
N GLY A 7 22.54 -6.19 26.36
CA GLY A 7 21.92 -4.88 26.37
C GLY A 7 20.69 -4.83 25.46
N LYS A 8 19.57 -4.49 26.07
CA LYS A 8 18.26 -4.30 25.47
C LYS A 8 18.02 -2.81 25.30
N GLU A 9 18.81 -2.13 24.49
CA GLU A 9 18.64 -0.68 24.27
C GLU A 9 18.89 -0.30 22.80
N GLY A 10 17.82 0.12 22.11
CA GLY A 10 17.92 1.01 20.96
C GLY A 10 17.86 0.40 19.57
N GLN A 11 16.70 -0.12 19.13
CA GLN A 11 16.42 -0.23 17.69
C GLN A 11 14.93 -0.23 17.36
N SER A 12 14.28 0.93 17.52
CA SER A 12 13.07 1.28 16.77
C SER A 12 13.49 1.97 15.46
N ALA A 13 14.26 1.26 14.64
CA ALA A 13 14.37 1.57 13.22
C ALA A 13 13.21 0.82 12.55
N HIS A 14 12.39 1.52 11.76
CA HIS A 14 11.47 0.85 10.84
C HIS A 14 12.28 -0.24 10.12
N PRO A 15 11.95 -1.54 10.25
CA PRO A 15 12.58 -2.54 9.40
C PRO A 15 12.30 -2.10 7.96
N PRO A 16 13.29 -2.14 7.05
CA PRO A 16 13.03 -1.83 5.66
C PRO A 16 11.84 -2.68 5.22
N ASP A 17 10.80 -2.05 4.65
CA ASP A 17 9.57 -2.70 4.17
C ASP A 17 9.82 -3.77 3.08
N ASP A 18 11.10 -4.03 2.76
CA ASP A 18 11.59 -5.04 1.82
C ASP A 18 12.04 -6.35 2.49
N ALA A 19 11.96 -6.48 3.82
CA ALA A 19 12.32 -7.72 4.51
C ALA A 19 11.28 -8.82 4.21
N VAL A 20 11.67 -9.78 3.37
CA VAL A 20 10.82 -10.94 3.05
C VAL A 20 10.60 -11.79 4.30
N THR A 21 9.35 -12.14 4.56
CA THR A 21 8.95 -12.99 5.69
C THR A 21 8.68 -14.43 5.24
N CYS A 22 8.72 -15.41 6.15
CA CYS A 22 8.41 -16.81 5.82
C CYS A 22 7.01 -16.96 5.19
N ALA A 23 6.03 -16.21 5.68
CA ALA A 23 4.67 -16.20 5.11
C ALA A 23 4.64 -15.68 3.67
N GLN A 24 5.50 -14.72 3.32
CA GLN A 24 5.65 -14.26 1.94
C GLN A 24 6.34 -15.31 1.07
N VAL A 25 7.32 -16.05 1.59
CA VAL A 25 7.92 -17.19 0.87
C VAL A 25 6.86 -18.23 0.57
N GLU A 26 6.06 -18.63 1.55
CA GLU A 26 4.96 -19.60 1.39
C GLU A 26 3.95 -19.14 0.33
N ALA A 27 3.47 -17.91 0.43
CA ALA A 27 2.51 -17.33 -0.52
C ALA A 27 3.05 -17.23 -1.96
N ASN A 28 4.37 -17.15 -2.14
CA ASN A 28 5.02 -16.99 -3.44
C ASN A 28 5.79 -18.26 -3.88
N LEU A 29 5.74 -19.35 -3.10
CA LEU A 29 6.55 -20.56 -3.33
C LEU A 29 6.29 -21.17 -4.71
N PHE A 30 5.02 -21.29 -5.09
CA PHE A 30 4.64 -21.83 -6.40
C PHE A 30 5.16 -20.98 -7.56
N ALA A 31 5.04 -19.66 -7.46
CA ALA A 31 5.55 -18.74 -8.48
C ALA A 31 7.09 -18.76 -8.54
N TYR A 32 7.76 -18.94 -7.40
CA TYR A 32 9.21 -19.11 -7.33
C TYR A 32 9.67 -20.38 -8.05
N LEU A 33 9.04 -21.53 -7.79
CA LEU A 33 9.37 -22.81 -8.45
C LEU A 33 9.17 -22.77 -9.97
N GLN A 34 8.19 -22.01 -10.46
CA GLN A 34 7.93 -21.85 -11.89
C GLN A 34 8.74 -20.74 -12.57
N ASN A 35 9.64 -20.05 -11.85
CA ASN A 35 10.33 -18.85 -12.33
C ASN A 35 9.37 -17.75 -12.84
N GLY A 36 8.19 -17.65 -12.22
CA GLY A 36 7.14 -16.69 -12.57
C GLY A 36 7.20 -15.36 -11.80
N LEU A 37 8.20 -15.17 -10.94
CA LEU A 37 8.37 -13.96 -10.14
C LEU A 37 9.23 -12.91 -10.87
N PRO A 38 8.99 -11.60 -10.64
CA PRO A 38 9.92 -10.56 -11.07
C PRO A 38 11.31 -10.76 -10.45
N ALA A 39 12.38 -10.47 -11.20
CA ALA A 39 13.77 -10.72 -10.80
C ALA A 39 14.12 -10.15 -9.41
N ALA A 40 13.68 -8.91 -9.11
CA ALA A 40 13.91 -8.30 -7.80
C ALA A 40 13.32 -9.11 -6.64
N ARG A 41 12.08 -9.61 -6.80
CA ARG A 41 11.41 -10.43 -5.78
C ARG A 41 12.00 -11.82 -5.69
N GLN A 42 12.44 -12.40 -6.81
CA GLN A 42 13.13 -13.69 -6.82
C GLN A 42 14.45 -13.62 -6.04
N THR A 43 15.24 -12.55 -6.22
CA THR A 43 16.46 -12.33 -5.46
C THR A 43 16.17 -12.17 -3.96
N ALA A 44 15.16 -11.38 -3.60
CA ALA A 44 14.79 -11.17 -2.19
C ALA A 44 14.34 -12.48 -1.50
N LEU A 45 13.51 -13.29 -2.17
CA LEU A 45 13.11 -14.61 -1.67
C LEU A 45 14.30 -15.55 -1.54
N ARG A 46 15.18 -15.58 -2.55
CA ARG A 46 16.39 -16.41 -2.52
C ARG A 46 17.27 -16.07 -1.34
N THR A 47 17.52 -14.78 -1.09
CA THR A 47 18.28 -14.33 0.08
C THR A 47 17.65 -14.82 1.39
N HIS A 48 16.32 -14.76 1.52
CA HIS A 48 15.63 -15.26 2.71
C HIS A 48 15.75 -16.79 2.84
N ILE A 49 15.58 -17.53 1.75
CA ILE A 49 15.70 -18.99 1.73
C ILE A 49 17.12 -19.41 2.13
N ASP A 50 18.15 -18.70 1.64
CA ASP A 50 19.55 -18.95 1.98
C ASP A 50 19.86 -18.65 3.46
N GLN A 51 19.06 -17.82 4.13
CA GLN A 51 19.23 -17.42 5.53
C GLN A 51 18.31 -18.16 6.51
N CYS A 52 17.29 -18.88 6.03
CA CYS A 52 16.28 -19.52 6.86
C CYS A 52 16.18 -21.02 6.54
N ASP A 53 16.75 -21.86 7.41
CA ASP A 53 16.81 -23.31 7.25
C ASP A 53 15.42 -23.95 7.04
N LEU A 54 14.38 -23.45 7.74
CA LEU A 54 13.01 -23.93 7.58
C LEU A 54 12.48 -23.67 6.17
N CYS A 55 12.68 -22.47 5.62
CA CYS A 55 12.27 -22.14 4.26
C CYS A 55 13.08 -22.95 3.23
N ALA A 56 14.39 -23.15 3.47
CA ALA A 56 15.23 -23.98 2.61
C ALA A 56 14.74 -25.43 2.55
N GLN A 57 14.37 -26.01 3.69
CA GLN A 57 13.83 -27.36 3.77
C GLN A 57 12.50 -27.50 3.00
N VAL A 58 11.56 -26.58 3.22
CA VAL A 58 10.26 -26.59 2.52
C VAL A 58 10.43 -26.45 1.01
N VAL A 59 11.33 -25.57 0.56
CA VAL A 59 11.63 -25.41 -0.87
C VAL A 59 12.26 -26.68 -1.45
N ALA A 60 13.18 -27.33 -0.73
CA ALA A 60 13.80 -28.58 -1.17
C ALA A 60 12.78 -29.72 -1.29
N GLU A 61 11.87 -29.85 -0.32
CA GLU A 61 10.79 -30.84 -0.34
C GLU A 61 9.83 -30.59 -1.52
N ALA A 62 9.42 -29.33 -1.73
CA ALA A 62 8.56 -28.96 -2.84
C ALA A 62 9.23 -29.23 -4.21
N GLN A 63 10.53 -28.98 -4.34
CA GLN A 63 11.29 -29.31 -5.55
C GLN A 63 11.38 -30.82 -5.79
N LEU A 64 11.55 -31.62 -4.73
CA LEU A 64 11.57 -33.07 -4.82
C LEU A 64 10.20 -33.58 -5.32
N LEU A 65 9.12 -33.09 -4.73
CA LEU A 65 7.76 -33.46 -5.12
C LEU A 65 7.46 -33.06 -6.58
N ASP A 66 7.88 -31.87 -7.00
CA ASP A 66 7.70 -31.40 -8.38
C ASP A 66 8.43 -32.31 -9.39
N ARG A 67 9.66 -32.73 -9.08
CA ARG A 67 10.41 -33.71 -9.89
C ARG A 67 9.70 -35.06 -9.94
N GLU A 68 9.20 -35.55 -8.81
CA GLU A 68 8.45 -36.81 -8.75
C GLU A 68 7.18 -36.73 -9.61
N LEU A 69 6.41 -35.63 -9.50
CA LEU A 69 5.24 -35.39 -10.33
C LEU A 69 5.60 -35.32 -11.80
N HIS A 70 6.70 -34.65 -12.16
CA HIS A 70 7.17 -34.59 -13.55
C HIS A 70 7.57 -35.97 -14.10
N THR A 71 8.27 -36.79 -13.30
CA THR A 71 8.64 -38.16 -13.71
C THR A 71 7.43 -39.09 -13.79
N ALA A 72 6.47 -38.96 -12.88
CA ALA A 72 5.21 -39.70 -12.90
C ALA A 72 4.37 -39.31 -14.13
N ALA A 73 4.24 -38.00 -14.39
CA ALA A 73 3.57 -37.49 -15.58
C ALA A 73 4.24 -37.97 -16.88
N ALA A 74 5.57 -38.01 -16.93
CA ALA A 74 6.32 -38.54 -18.07
C ALA A 74 6.02 -40.03 -18.31
N ARG A 75 5.96 -40.85 -17.25
CA ARG A 75 5.58 -42.26 -17.33
C ARG A 75 4.14 -42.46 -17.77
N GLN A 76 3.25 -41.55 -17.37
CA GLN A 76 1.82 -41.62 -17.66
C GLN A 76 1.42 -40.89 -18.96
N ARG A 77 2.38 -40.50 -19.81
CA ARG A 77 2.14 -40.01 -21.18
C ARG A 77 1.61 -41.13 -22.08
N ARG A 78 0.45 -41.71 -21.74
CA ARG A 78 -0.40 -42.31 -22.75
C ARG A 78 -0.81 -41.17 -23.70
N PRO A 79 -0.63 -41.32 -25.01
CA PRO A 79 -1.11 -40.33 -25.96
C PRO A 79 -2.60 -40.12 -25.68
N LEU A 80 -2.98 -38.89 -25.35
CA LEU A 80 -4.38 -38.56 -25.18
C LEU A 80 -5.06 -38.74 -26.55
N PRO A 81 -6.28 -39.31 -26.59
CA PRO A 81 -7.03 -39.32 -27.82
C PRO A 81 -7.20 -37.86 -28.31
N PRO A 82 -7.14 -37.60 -29.62
CA PRO A 82 -7.12 -36.25 -30.19
C PRO A 82 -8.34 -35.41 -29.79
N GLU A 83 -9.48 -36.05 -29.53
CA GLU A 83 -10.68 -35.37 -29.04
C GLU A 83 -10.55 -34.86 -27.60
N ALA A 84 -9.79 -35.55 -26.75
CA ALA A 84 -9.55 -35.14 -25.37
C ALA A 84 -8.55 -33.97 -25.33
N SER A 85 -7.51 -33.99 -26.17
CA SER A 85 -6.56 -32.88 -26.25
C SER A 85 -7.23 -31.60 -26.74
N LEU A 86 -8.12 -31.66 -27.74
CA LEU A 86 -8.88 -30.50 -28.21
C LEU A 86 -9.83 -29.93 -27.13
N ARG A 87 -10.49 -30.78 -26.36
CA ARG A 87 -11.34 -30.33 -25.23
C ARG A 87 -10.54 -29.64 -24.14
N ILE A 88 -9.39 -30.20 -23.76
CA ILE A 88 -8.49 -29.61 -22.77
C ILE A 88 -7.94 -28.28 -23.28
N GLN A 89 -7.48 -28.23 -24.54
CA GLN A 89 -7.00 -27.00 -25.16
C GLN A 89 -8.09 -25.92 -25.19
N ALA A 90 -9.32 -26.24 -25.58
CA ALA A 90 -10.43 -25.28 -25.57
C ALA A 90 -10.73 -24.77 -24.16
N GLN A 91 -10.63 -25.62 -23.13
CA GLN A 91 -10.84 -25.23 -21.74
C GLN A 91 -9.71 -24.33 -21.20
N VAL A 92 -8.45 -24.66 -21.50
CA VAL A 92 -7.28 -23.84 -21.16
C VAL A 92 -7.36 -22.49 -21.87
N TYR A 93 -7.69 -22.48 -23.17
CA TYR A 93 -7.82 -21.25 -23.95
C TYR A 93 -8.94 -20.35 -23.41
N ARG A 94 -10.07 -20.92 -23.00
CA ARG A 94 -11.15 -20.16 -22.34
C ARG A 94 -10.69 -19.54 -21.01
N ARG A 95 -9.94 -20.26 -20.19
CA ARG A 95 -9.39 -19.73 -18.92
C ARG A 95 -8.34 -18.65 -19.17
N MET A 96 -7.41 -18.88 -20.09
CA MET A 96 -6.37 -17.92 -20.46
C MET A 96 -6.97 -16.63 -21.04
N ARG A 97 -7.98 -16.75 -21.91
CA ARG A 97 -8.70 -15.60 -22.46
C ARG A 97 -9.37 -14.79 -21.34
N ARG A 98 -10.00 -15.44 -20.36
CA ARG A 98 -10.57 -14.74 -19.19
C ARG A 98 -9.49 -14.03 -18.37
N ALA A 99 -8.36 -14.67 -18.10
CA ALA A 99 -7.26 -14.05 -17.35
C ALA A 99 -6.70 -12.81 -18.07
N LEU A 100 -6.52 -12.88 -19.39
CA LEU A 100 -6.09 -11.73 -20.20
C LEU A 100 -7.13 -10.60 -20.19
N PHE A 101 -8.43 -10.92 -20.24
CA PHE A 101 -9.48 -9.91 -20.08
C PHE A 101 -9.42 -9.26 -18.70
N PHE A 102 -9.27 -10.02 -17.63
CA PHE A 102 -9.17 -9.48 -16.27
C PHE A 102 -7.98 -8.53 -16.10
N HIS A 103 -6.82 -8.87 -16.67
CA HIS A 103 -5.66 -7.97 -16.67
C HIS A 103 -5.97 -6.66 -17.41
N ARG A 104 -6.52 -6.75 -18.63
CA ARG A 104 -6.82 -5.56 -19.44
C ARG A 104 -7.89 -4.68 -18.80
N THR A 105 -8.91 -5.27 -18.17
CA THR A 105 -9.94 -4.52 -17.44
C THR A 105 -9.41 -3.88 -16.17
N ARG A 106 -8.47 -4.53 -15.48
CA ARG A 106 -7.87 -3.97 -14.25
C ARG A 106 -7.06 -2.72 -14.54
N ASP A 107 -6.24 -2.74 -15.59
CA ASP A 107 -5.45 -1.57 -16.00
C ASP A 107 -6.36 -0.43 -16.47
N MET A 108 -7.40 -0.74 -17.24
CA MET A 108 -8.41 0.23 -17.67
C MET A 108 -9.19 0.81 -16.49
N ALA A 109 -9.56 -0.01 -15.49
CA ALA A 109 -10.26 0.46 -14.29
C ALA A 109 -9.38 1.39 -13.43
N GLN A 110 -8.08 1.11 -13.35
CA GLN A 110 -7.14 2.01 -12.66
C GLN A 110 -7.03 3.36 -13.38
N MET A 111 -6.92 3.36 -14.72
CA MET A 111 -6.91 4.62 -15.49
C MET A 111 -8.24 5.38 -15.33
N ALA A 112 -9.37 4.70 -15.46
CA ALA A 112 -10.70 5.31 -15.29
C ALA A 112 -10.88 5.90 -13.88
N GLY A 113 -10.40 5.21 -12.85
CA GLY A 113 -10.39 5.72 -11.48
C GLY A 113 -9.56 7.01 -11.33
N ALA A 114 -8.38 7.07 -11.95
CA ALA A 114 -7.55 8.27 -11.95
C ALA A 114 -8.21 9.45 -12.68
N PHE A 115 -8.88 9.20 -13.82
CA PHE A 115 -9.65 10.23 -14.53
C PHE A 115 -10.86 10.73 -13.74
N ALA A 116 -11.58 9.83 -13.07
CA ALA A 116 -12.70 10.22 -12.22
C ALA A 116 -12.25 11.11 -11.06
N LEU A 117 -11.14 10.75 -10.39
CA LEU A 117 -10.59 11.55 -9.30
C LEU A 117 -10.12 12.93 -9.76
N THR A 118 -9.47 13.02 -10.93
CA THR A 118 -9.02 14.31 -11.48
C THR A 118 -10.21 15.18 -11.89
N ALA A 119 -11.23 14.60 -12.55
CA ALA A 119 -12.45 15.32 -12.91
C ALA A 119 -13.19 15.86 -11.67
N VAL A 120 -13.33 15.05 -10.61
CA VAL A 120 -13.93 15.47 -9.34
C VAL A 120 -13.11 16.58 -8.68
N SER A 121 -11.78 16.48 -8.69
CA SER A 121 -10.89 17.51 -8.13
C SER A 121 -11.02 18.84 -8.88
N LEU A 122 -11.07 18.80 -10.21
CA LEU A 122 -11.30 19.99 -11.05
C LEU A 122 -12.68 20.61 -10.80
N LEU A 123 -13.72 19.79 -10.63
CA LEU A 123 -15.06 20.26 -10.30
C LEU A 123 -15.09 20.97 -8.94
N ILE A 124 -14.44 20.40 -7.91
CA ILE A 124 -14.34 21.01 -6.58
C ILE A 124 -13.58 22.35 -6.67
N LEU A 125 -12.45 22.38 -7.37
CA LEU A 125 -11.68 23.61 -7.61
C LEU A 125 -12.50 24.67 -8.33
N PHE A 126 -13.30 24.29 -9.33
CA PHE A 126 -14.17 25.20 -10.06
C PHE A 126 -15.29 25.78 -9.18
N LEU A 127 -15.96 24.93 -8.39
CA LEU A 127 -17.01 25.38 -7.46
C LEU A 127 -16.44 26.30 -6.36
N PHE A 128 -15.25 25.98 -5.83
CA PHE A 128 -14.59 26.87 -4.86
C PHE A 128 -14.14 28.17 -5.50
N GLY A 129 -13.46 28.10 -6.66
CA GLY A 129 -12.95 29.26 -7.37
C GLY A 129 -14.05 30.24 -7.75
N SER A 130 -15.19 29.76 -8.25
CA SER A 130 -16.32 30.64 -8.60
C SER A 130 -16.86 31.42 -7.38
N ARG A 131 -16.87 30.79 -6.20
CA ARG A 131 -17.29 31.45 -4.96
C ARG A 131 -16.27 32.49 -4.47
N TRP A 132 -14.97 32.23 -4.64
CA TRP A 132 -13.90 33.19 -4.33
C TRP A 132 -13.94 34.42 -5.24
N VAL A 133 -14.25 34.25 -6.53
CA VAL A 133 -14.37 35.37 -7.48
C VAL A 133 -15.46 36.35 -7.04
N GLN A 134 -16.59 35.88 -6.50
CA GLN A 134 -17.62 36.77 -5.95
C GLN A 134 -17.14 37.55 -4.73
N PHE A 135 -16.23 36.97 -3.94
CA PHE A 135 -15.66 37.62 -2.76
C PHE A 135 -14.67 38.73 -3.15
N VAL A 136 -13.86 38.50 -4.20
CA VAL A 136 -12.89 39.50 -4.69
C VAL A 136 -13.56 40.57 -5.55
N ALA A 137 -14.63 40.25 -6.26
CA ALA A 137 -15.41 41.21 -7.04
C ALA A 137 -16.35 42.09 -6.19
N ALA A 138 -16.39 41.89 -4.87
CA ALA A 138 -17.07 42.82 -3.98
C ALA A 138 -16.43 44.21 -4.12
N PRO A 139 -17.23 45.26 -4.33
CA PRO A 139 -16.69 46.60 -4.55
C PRO A 139 -15.81 46.99 -3.35
N PRO A 140 -14.63 47.57 -3.59
CA PRO A 140 -13.73 47.95 -2.52
C PRO A 140 -14.47 48.94 -1.60
N ILE A 141 -14.42 48.66 -0.29
CA ILE A 141 -15.06 49.42 0.79
C ILE A 141 -14.60 50.91 0.83
N SER A 142 -13.64 51.28 -0.01
CA SER A 142 -13.04 52.62 -0.10
C SER A 142 -14.04 53.74 -0.43
N GLU A 143 -15.15 53.50 -1.11
CA GLU A 143 -16.12 54.58 -1.38
C GLU A 143 -17.03 54.90 -0.18
N GLN A 144 -17.33 53.93 0.68
CA GLN A 144 -18.23 54.16 1.83
C GLN A 144 -17.51 54.80 3.01
N VAL A 145 -16.21 54.56 3.17
CA VAL A 145 -15.43 55.15 4.28
C VAL A 145 -15.09 56.63 4.00
N ILE A 146 -14.91 57.02 2.73
CA ILE A 146 -14.65 58.43 2.39
C ILE A 146 -15.92 59.28 2.53
N ALA A 147 -17.11 58.72 2.25
CA ALA A 147 -18.38 59.40 2.47
C ALA A 147 -18.74 59.53 3.97
N ALA A 148 -18.38 58.53 4.79
CA ALA A 148 -18.65 58.56 6.24
C ALA A 148 -17.61 59.37 7.05
N ALA A 149 -16.40 59.61 6.52
CA ALA A 149 -15.33 60.33 7.23
C ALA A 149 -15.48 61.87 7.24
N THR A 150 -16.56 62.44 6.70
CA THR A 150 -16.80 63.90 6.75
C THR A 150 -17.67 64.36 7.92
N SER A 151 -18.14 63.45 8.78
CA SER A 151 -19.02 63.84 9.89
C SER A 151 -18.75 63.13 11.21
N GLU A 152 -17.50 63.01 11.66
CA GLU A 152 -17.25 62.84 13.11
C GLU A 152 -15.77 63.03 13.47
N THR A 153 -15.43 64.28 13.80
CA THR A 153 -14.35 64.59 14.75
C THR A 153 -14.73 64.04 16.13
N ALA A 154 -14.22 62.87 16.51
CA ALA A 154 -14.24 62.45 17.91
C ALA A 154 -13.17 61.38 18.22
N VAL A 155 -12.17 61.83 18.98
CA VAL A 155 -11.43 61.09 20.01
C VAL A 155 -10.59 59.89 19.54
N VAL A 156 -9.33 60.22 19.24
CA VAL A 156 -8.20 59.29 19.31
C VAL A 156 -8.10 58.76 20.75
N THR A 157 -8.53 57.51 20.95
CA THR A 157 -8.25 56.77 22.18
C THR A 157 -7.02 55.91 21.91
N LEU A 158 -5.90 56.30 22.53
CA LEU A 158 -4.63 55.59 22.53
C LEU A 158 -4.83 54.24 23.23
N VAL A 159 -5.00 53.15 22.48
CA VAL A 159 -5.09 51.79 23.03
C VAL A 159 -3.67 51.22 23.15
N GLU A 160 -3.30 50.88 24.38
CA GLU A 160 -2.02 50.29 24.75
C GLU A 160 -1.69 49.00 23.98
N PRO A 161 -0.39 48.75 23.69
CA PRO A 161 0.07 47.53 23.06
C PRO A 161 -0.07 46.35 24.02
N VAL A 162 -0.99 45.42 23.71
CA VAL A 162 -1.11 44.13 24.39
C VAL A 162 0.03 43.22 23.94
N GLU A 163 0.91 42.89 24.89
CA GLU A 163 2.01 41.94 24.79
C GLU A 163 1.46 40.51 24.65
N ILE A 164 1.64 39.91 23.46
CA ILE A 164 1.13 38.58 23.14
C ILE A 164 2.10 37.54 23.71
N ALA A 165 1.73 36.93 24.84
CA ALA A 165 2.47 35.83 25.43
C ALA A 165 2.50 34.60 24.49
N PRO A 166 3.64 33.88 24.40
CA PRO A 166 3.79 32.73 23.53
C PRO A 166 2.87 31.58 23.97
N THR A 167 1.93 31.22 23.09
CA THR A 167 1.05 30.06 23.26
C THR A 167 1.88 28.78 23.18
N SER A 168 2.03 28.09 24.30
CA SER A 168 2.64 26.77 24.37
C SER A 168 1.76 25.73 23.67
N LEU A 169 2.36 25.02 22.70
CA LEU A 169 1.70 23.96 21.96
C LEU A 169 1.40 22.75 22.87
N PRO A 170 0.22 22.12 22.75
CA PRO A 170 -0.13 20.94 23.53
C PRO A 170 0.75 19.74 23.12
N GLN A 171 1.56 19.28 24.08
CA GLN A 171 2.44 18.13 23.93
C GLN A 171 1.60 16.84 23.87
N ARG A 172 1.49 16.26 22.67
CA ARG A 172 0.72 15.06 22.37
C ARG A 172 1.36 13.85 23.05
N ARG A 173 0.74 13.31 24.11
CA ARG A 173 1.18 12.06 24.75
C ARG A 173 1.05 10.89 23.76
N PRO A 174 2.07 10.02 23.64
CA PRO A 174 1.98 8.80 22.85
C PRO A 174 0.97 7.85 23.49
N THR A 175 0.05 7.35 22.66
CA THR A 175 -0.95 6.35 23.04
C THR A 175 -0.26 4.99 23.22
N PRO A 176 -0.44 4.29 24.36
CA PRO A 176 0.11 2.95 24.53
C PRO A 176 -0.50 1.98 23.51
N LEU A 177 0.36 1.20 22.84
CA LEU A 177 -0.03 0.18 21.89
C LEU A 177 -0.86 -0.91 22.59
N PRO A 178 -1.94 -1.41 21.95
CA PRO A 178 -2.74 -2.49 22.50
C PRO A 178 -1.92 -3.77 22.63
N GLU A 179 -1.84 -4.27 23.86
CA GLU A 179 -1.15 -5.50 24.22
C GLU A 179 -1.81 -6.71 23.56
N ARG A 180 -1.05 -7.39 22.70
CA ARG A 180 -1.52 -8.51 21.88
C ARG A 180 -1.65 -9.75 22.78
N ARG A 181 -2.89 -10.15 23.11
CA ARG A 181 -3.15 -11.40 23.82
C ARG A 181 -2.63 -12.61 23.02
N PRO A 182 -1.93 -13.56 23.66
CA PRO A 182 -1.57 -14.82 23.04
C PRO A 182 -2.83 -15.65 22.75
N THR A 183 -2.95 -16.13 21.52
CA THR A 183 -3.95 -17.12 21.11
C THR A 183 -3.57 -18.48 21.70
N PRO A 184 -4.50 -19.21 22.35
CA PRO A 184 -4.22 -20.56 22.81
C PRO A 184 -3.95 -21.50 21.63
N ALA A 185 -2.96 -22.36 21.80
CA ALA A 185 -2.62 -23.42 20.86
C ALA A 185 -3.84 -24.33 20.66
N VAL A 186 -4.23 -24.51 19.39
CA VAL A 186 -5.22 -25.52 19.00
C VAL A 186 -4.44 -26.81 18.76
N GLU A 187 -4.55 -27.74 19.70
CA GLU A 187 -4.18 -29.14 19.49
C GLU A 187 -5.30 -29.83 18.68
N ALA A 188 -4.97 -30.31 17.47
CA ALA A 188 -5.51 -31.52 16.84
C ALA A 188 -4.85 -31.75 15.47
#